data_AF-A0A563DBA9-F1
#
_entry.id   AF-A0A563DBA9-F1
#
_cell.length_a   1.000
_cell.length_b   1.000
_cell.length_c   1.000
_cell.angle_alpha   90.00
_cell.angle_beta   90.00
_cell.angle_gamma   90.00
#
_symmetry.space_group_name_H-M   'P 1'
#
loop_
_entity.id
_entity.type
_entity.pdbx_description
1 polymer ?
#
loop_
_entity_poly.entity_id
_entity_poly.type
_entity_poly.pdbx_seq_one_letter_code
_entity_poly.pdbx_strand_id
1 'polypeptide(L)'
;MSSSNSKYPQMTYKQAVEYCKYWADKIRYKGLDLLTTDYSEVIGISDQLAYALYMQTWIDPQKYYPLYRVRTYAINIDNNYTDRASWEKLLELIDDLPEEYGKNNHPQMTYKQAVKHCKYWADQIRADGLDLLTTDYGAAIGVSDQLVYPLDMQEWISAPRYPDIYAIRYYAGVVDHDHTDRASWEKLLELIDKL
;
A
#
# COMPACT_ATOMS: atom_id res chain seq x y z
N MET A 1 2.49 -24.84 -31.01
CA MET A 1 3.27 -23.98 -30.11
C MET A 1 2.80 -24.26 -28.70
N SER A 2 3.66 -24.83 -27.88
CA SER A 2 3.40 -25.16 -26.47
C SER A 2 3.19 -23.85 -25.68
N SER A 3 1.94 -23.53 -25.37
CA SER A 3 1.60 -22.54 -24.36
C SER A 3 2.09 -23.07 -23.02
N SER A 4 3.21 -22.56 -22.53
CA SER A 4 3.64 -22.74 -21.16
C SER A 4 2.49 -22.30 -20.24
N ASN A 5 1.85 -23.25 -19.56
CA ASN A 5 0.93 -22.97 -18.45
C ASN A 5 1.74 -22.26 -17.38
N SER A 6 1.71 -20.92 -17.38
CA SER A 6 2.16 -20.15 -16.23
C SER A 6 1.36 -20.63 -15.02
N LYS A 7 2.04 -21.06 -13.95
CA LYS A 7 1.42 -21.43 -12.66
C LYS A 7 0.52 -20.30 -12.12
N TYR A 8 0.69 -19.07 -12.61
CA TYR A 8 -0.08 -17.88 -12.26
C TYR A 8 -0.56 -17.15 -13.53
N PRO A 9 -1.82 -17.35 -13.97
CA PRO A 9 -2.37 -16.61 -15.11
C PRO A 9 -2.50 -15.12 -14.77
N GLN A 10 -2.46 -14.27 -15.81
CA GLN A 10 -2.76 -12.85 -15.65
C GLN A 10 -4.26 -12.69 -15.40
N MET A 11 -4.60 -12.06 -14.28
CA MET A 11 -5.96 -11.76 -13.86
C MET A 11 -6.37 -10.38 -14.37
N THR A 12 -7.63 -10.20 -14.69
CA THR A 12 -8.23 -8.85 -14.75
C THR A 12 -8.30 -8.25 -13.34
N TYR A 13 -8.52 -6.93 -13.23
CA TYR A 13 -8.69 -6.29 -11.93
C TYR A 13 -9.77 -6.95 -11.07
N LYS A 14 -10.95 -7.19 -11.66
CA LYS A 14 -12.07 -7.84 -10.96
C LYS A 14 -11.69 -9.23 -10.45
N GLN A 15 -11.02 -10.04 -11.28
CA GLN A 15 -10.54 -11.36 -10.88
C GLN A 15 -9.51 -11.28 -9.75
N ALA A 16 -8.61 -10.30 -9.78
CA ALA A 16 -7.63 -10.10 -8.70
C ALA A 16 -8.30 -9.70 -7.37
N VAL A 17 -9.32 -8.85 -7.41
CA VAL A 17 -10.11 -8.49 -6.21
C VAL A 17 -10.87 -9.70 -5.67
N GLU A 18 -11.56 -10.46 -6.52
CA GLU A 18 -12.24 -11.70 -6.12
C GLU A 18 -11.25 -12.71 -5.51
N TYR A 19 -10.05 -12.81 -6.08
CA TYR A 19 -8.98 -13.66 -5.57
C TYR A 19 -8.50 -13.22 -4.18
N CYS A 20 -8.32 -11.91 -3.96
CA CYS A 20 -7.98 -11.35 -2.65
C CYS A 20 -9.06 -11.66 -1.60
N LYS A 21 -10.35 -11.43 -1.94
CA LYS A 21 -11.48 -11.71 -1.05
C LYS A 21 -11.56 -13.19 -0.67
N TYR A 22 -11.37 -14.09 -1.64
CA TYR A 22 -11.29 -15.54 -1.39
C TYR A 22 -10.21 -15.89 -0.37
N TRP A 23 -9.02 -15.29 -0.47
CA TRP A 23 -7.94 -15.53 0.48
C TRP A 23 -8.16 -14.88 1.83
N ALA A 24 -8.78 -13.71 1.90
CA ALA A 24 -9.18 -13.10 3.18
C ALA A 24 -10.12 -14.04 3.96
N ASP A 25 -11.07 -14.68 3.28
CA ASP A 25 -11.95 -15.66 3.92
C ASP A 25 -11.19 -16.90 4.41
N LYS A 26 -10.17 -17.35 3.66
CA LYS A 26 -9.29 -18.44 4.10
C LYS A 26 -8.45 -18.06 5.32
N ILE A 27 -7.91 -16.85 5.35
CA ILE A 27 -7.15 -16.30 6.49
C ILE A 27 -8.04 -16.25 7.73
N ARG A 28 -9.25 -15.68 7.60
CA ARG A 28 -10.24 -15.62 8.69
C ARG A 28 -10.65 -17.00 9.18
N TYR A 29 -10.85 -17.95 8.27
CA TYR A 29 -11.21 -19.33 8.61
C TYR A 29 -10.11 -20.06 9.39
N LYS A 30 -8.84 -19.88 9.02
CA LYS A 30 -7.70 -20.43 9.76
C LYS A 30 -7.52 -19.76 11.13
N GLY A 31 -7.77 -18.46 11.20
CA GLY A 31 -7.66 -17.66 12.41
C GLY A 31 -6.25 -17.09 12.61
N LEU A 32 -6.17 -15.83 13.03
CA LEU A 32 -4.90 -15.12 13.19
C LEU A 32 -4.01 -15.71 14.30
N ASP A 33 -4.60 -16.31 15.33
CA ASP A 33 -3.85 -16.93 16.42
C ASP A 33 -3.01 -18.12 15.93
N LEU A 34 -3.53 -18.90 14.99
CA LEU A 34 -2.78 -19.98 14.34
C LEU A 34 -1.74 -19.41 13.38
N LEU A 35 -2.13 -18.45 12.55
CA LEU A 35 -1.25 -17.87 11.52
C LEU A 35 -0.07 -17.09 12.10
N THR A 36 -0.18 -16.56 13.32
CA THR A 36 0.91 -15.88 14.01
C THR A 36 1.86 -16.81 14.75
N THR A 37 1.57 -18.11 14.81
CA THR A 37 2.36 -19.10 15.56
C THR A 37 2.90 -20.25 14.70
N ASP A 38 2.27 -20.55 13.56
CA ASP A 38 2.68 -21.65 12.67
C ASP A 38 3.09 -21.15 11.28
N TYR A 39 4.40 -21.09 11.03
CA TYR A 39 4.95 -20.68 9.74
C TYR A 39 4.53 -21.58 8.58
N SER A 40 4.25 -22.86 8.82
CA SER A 40 3.84 -23.79 7.75
C SER A 40 2.49 -23.41 7.14
N GLU A 41 1.62 -22.80 7.93
CA GLU A 41 0.33 -22.28 7.49
C GLU A 41 0.48 -20.97 6.69
N VAL A 42 1.51 -20.18 7.02
CA VAL A 42 1.84 -18.90 6.35
C VAL A 42 2.39 -19.13 4.96
N ILE A 43 3.29 -20.11 4.78
CA ILE A 43 3.86 -20.47 3.46
C ILE A 43 2.74 -20.68 2.43
N GLY A 44 1.65 -21.34 2.82
CA GLY A 44 0.50 -21.57 1.94
C GLY A 44 -0.20 -20.30 1.48
N ILE A 45 -0.19 -19.25 2.31
CA ILE A 45 -0.76 -17.93 1.97
C ILE A 45 0.24 -17.12 1.14
N SER A 46 1.53 -17.11 1.49
CA SER A 46 2.57 -16.43 0.72
C SER A 46 2.66 -16.95 -0.71
N ASP A 47 2.68 -18.27 -0.90
CA ASP A 47 2.79 -18.91 -2.23
C ASP A 47 1.59 -18.69 -3.13
N GLN A 48 0.41 -18.49 -2.54
CA GLN A 48 -0.85 -18.45 -3.27
C GLN A 48 -1.40 -17.04 -3.40
N LEU A 49 -1.48 -16.26 -2.31
CA LEU A 49 -1.95 -14.88 -2.37
C LEU A 49 -0.82 -13.95 -2.84
N ALA A 50 0.27 -13.88 -2.07
CA ALA A 50 1.31 -12.89 -2.29
C ALA A 50 2.01 -13.08 -3.65
N TYR A 51 2.43 -14.31 -3.93
CA TYR A 51 3.11 -14.61 -5.19
C TYR A 51 2.19 -14.46 -6.41
N ALA A 52 0.90 -14.85 -6.32
CA ALA A 52 -0.02 -14.66 -7.44
C ALA A 52 -0.26 -13.19 -7.76
N LEU A 53 -0.33 -12.32 -6.75
CA LEU A 53 -0.43 -10.86 -6.92
C LEU A 53 0.89 -10.26 -7.42
N TYR A 54 2.03 -10.75 -6.94
CA TYR A 54 3.36 -10.35 -7.42
C TYR A 54 3.53 -10.58 -8.93
N MET A 55 3.03 -11.72 -9.42
CA MET A 55 3.10 -12.07 -10.85
C MET A 55 2.19 -11.23 -11.76
N GLN A 56 1.32 -10.38 -11.20
CA GLN A 56 0.48 -9.47 -12.00
C GLN A 56 1.26 -8.24 -12.42
N THR A 57 1.79 -8.26 -13.64
CA THR A 57 2.69 -7.20 -14.16
C THR A 57 1.98 -5.87 -14.39
N TRP A 58 0.65 -5.88 -14.42
CA TRP A 58 -0.19 -4.69 -14.65
C TRP A 58 -0.56 -3.94 -13.37
N ILE A 59 -0.31 -4.50 -12.18
CA ILE A 59 -0.58 -3.82 -10.90
C ILE A 59 0.46 -2.71 -10.70
N ASP A 60 0.11 -1.56 -11.24
CA ASP A 60 0.85 -0.32 -11.16
C ASP A 60 0.50 0.43 -9.86
N PRO A 61 1.50 0.93 -9.09
CA PRO A 61 1.24 1.70 -7.87
C PRO A 61 0.47 2.99 -8.17
N GLN A 62 0.72 3.62 -9.32
CA GLN A 62 0.01 4.78 -9.89
C GLN A 62 -1.51 4.56 -9.96
N LYS A 63 -1.84 3.48 -10.67
CA LYS A 63 -3.14 3.24 -11.29
C LYS A 63 -3.89 2.06 -10.70
N TYR A 64 -3.37 1.34 -9.72
CA TYR A 64 -4.12 0.30 -9.00
C TYR A 64 -3.71 0.28 -7.53
N TYR A 65 -3.48 1.46 -6.97
CA TYR A 65 -2.90 1.65 -5.65
C TYR A 65 -3.55 0.80 -4.53
N PRO A 66 -4.89 0.65 -4.41
CA PRO A 66 -5.48 -0.21 -3.38
C PRO A 66 -5.02 -1.67 -3.49
N LEU A 67 -5.00 -2.20 -4.72
CA LEU A 67 -4.55 -3.56 -4.99
C LEU A 67 -3.03 -3.71 -4.90
N TYR A 68 -2.30 -2.65 -5.23
CA TYR A 68 -0.85 -2.56 -5.00
C TYR A 68 -0.53 -2.73 -3.51
N ARG A 69 -1.27 -2.05 -2.62
CA ARG A 69 -1.09 -2.18 -1.16
C ARG A 69 -1.39 -3.57 -0.66
N VAL A 70 -2.49 -4.18 -1.10
CA VAL A 70 -2.80 -5.58 -0.74
C VAL A 70 -1.66 -6.50 -1.15
N ARG A 71 -1.08 -6.32 -2.34
CA ARG A 71 0.09 -7.08 -2.79
C ARG A 71 1.29 -6.86 -1.88
N THR A 72 1.63 -5.61 -1.56
CA THR A 72 2.77 -5.27 -0.71
C THR A 72 2.63 -5.89 0.68
N TYR A 73 1.48 -5.72 1.33
CA TYR A 73 1.23 -6.32 2.64
C TYR A 73 1.21 -7.86 2.60
N ALA A 74 0.62 -8.47 1.57
CA ALA A 74 0.64 -9.91 1.43
C ALA A 74 2.07 -10.47 1.30
N ILE A 75 2.97 -9.77 0.60
CA ILE A 75 4.39 -10.15 0.50
C ILE A 75 5.09 -9.98 1.86
N ASN A 76 4.80 -8.89 2.57
CA ASN A 76 5.46 -8.55 3.83
C ASN A 76 5.10 -9.50 4.97
N ILE A 77 3.92 -10.09 4.92
CA ILE A 77 3.49 -11.08 5.91
C ILE A 77 4.48 -12.24 6.01
N ASP A 78 5.13 -12.66 4.93
CA ASP A 78 6.12 -13.75 5.00
C ASP A 78 7.26 -13.44 5.99
N ASN A 79 7.69 -12.16 6.05
CA ASN A 79 8.76 -11.72 6.93
C ASN A 79 8.28 -11.40 8.36
N ASN A 80 7.03 -10.97 8.52
CA ASN A 80 6.48 -10.45 9.77
C ASN A 80 5.26 -11.24 10.28
N TYR A 81 5.14 -12.53 9.91
CA TYR A 81 3.91 -13.29 10.12
C TYR A 81 3.48 -13.42 11.60
N THR A 82 4.40 -13.29 12.55
CA THR A 82 4.08 -13.31 13.99
C THR A 82 3.37 -12.04 14.46
N ASP A 83 3.43 -10.95 13.68
CA ASP A 83 2.76 -9.70 13.99
C ASP A 83 1.30 -9.75 13.56
N ARG A 84 0.41 -9.83 14.56
CA ARG A 84 -1.04 -9.82 14.36
C ARG A 84 -1.51 -8.55 13.65
N ALA A 85 -0.91 -7.39 13.93
CA ALA A 85 -1.34 -6.12 13.36
C ALA A 85 -1.14 -6.10 11.83
N SER A 86 -0.05 -6.70 11.34
CA SER A 86 0.20 -6.88 9.91
C SER A 86 -0.89 -7.71 9.21
N TRP A 87 -1.40 -8.76 9.86
CA TRP A 87 -2.51 -9.56 9.32
C TRP A 87 -3.84 -8.79 9.32
N GLU A 88 -4.15 -8.12 10.43
CA GLU A 88 -5.36 -7.30 10.55
C GLU A 88 -5.35 -6.20 9.48
N LYS A 89 -4.18 -5.60 9.23
CA LYS A 89 -4.02 -4.59 8.20
C LYS A 89 -4.21 -5.15 6.79
N LEU A 90 -3.66 -6.33 6.48
CA LEU A 90 -3.92 -6.97 5.19
C LEU A 90 -5.41 -7.21 4.98
N LEU A 91 -6.12 -7.71 5.99
CA LEU A 91 -7.56 -7.97 5.90
C LEU A 91 -8.36 -6.68 5.68
N GLU A 92 -8.05 -5.61 6.42
CA GLU A 92 -8.63 -4.28 6.24
C GLU A 92 -8.46 -3.79 4.78
N LEU A 93 -7.24 -3.90 4.24
CA LEU A 93 -6.96 -3.48 2.86
C LEU A 93 -7.73 -4.30 1.82
N ILE A 94 -7.91 -5.60 2.06
CA ILE A 94 -8.71 -6.46 1.16
C ILE A 94 -10.20 -6.08 1.23
N ASP A 95 -10.72 -5.79 2.42
CA ASP A 95 -12.12 -5.38 2.60
C ASP A 95 -12.42 -4.04 1.92
N ASP A 96 -11.44 -3.12 1.93
CA ASP A 96 -11.53 -1.81 1.30
C ASP A 96 -11.24 -1.82 -0.22
N LEU A 97 -10.95 -2.98 -0.83
CA LEU A 97 -10.71 -3.05 -2.27
C LEU A 97 -11.96 -2.64 -3.06
N PRO A 98 -11.85 -1.66 -3.99
CA PRO A 98 -12.97 -1.29 -4.83
C PRO A 98 -13.32 -2.44 -5.77
N GLU A 99 -14.61 -2.77 -5.90
CA GLU A 99 -15.08 -3.88 -6.76
C GLU A 99 -14.87 -3.60 -8.25
N GLU A 100 -14.93 -2.34 -8.63
CA GLU A 100 -14.66 -1.86 -9.98
C GLU A 100 -13.59 -0.77 -9.94
N TYR A 101 -12.63 -0.86 -10.86
CA TYR A 101 -11.60 0.16 -11.03
C TYR A 101 -12.00 1.10 -12.19
N GLY A 102 -12.15 2.40 -11.92
CA GLY A 102 -12.52 3.39 -12.94
C GLY A 102 -13.59 4.41 -12.53
N LYS A 103 -14.20 4.26 -11.35
CA LYS A 103 -14.91 5.35 -10.68
C LYS A 103 -14.14 5.68 -9.40
N ASN A 104 -13.44 6.80 -9.38
CA ASN A 104 -12.89 7.33 -8.14
C ASN A 104 -14.06 7.70 -7.22
N ASN A 105 -14.52 6.73 -6.42
CA ASN A 105 -15.48 6.97 -5.35
C ASN A 105 -14.79 7.54 -4.10
N HIS A 106 -13.49 7.81 -4.16
CA HIS A 106 -12.75 8.45 -3.08
C HIS A 106 -13.17 9.92 -2.91
N PRO A 107 -13.45 10.35 -1.66
CA PRO A 107 -13.74 11.75 -1.37
C PRO A 107 -12.64 12.66 -1.94
N GLN A 108 -13.03 13.59 -2.80
CA GLN A 108 -12.12 14.60 -3.32
C GLN A 108 -11.91 15.67 -2.26
N MET A 109 -10.67 15.81 -1.82
CA MET A 109 -10.24 16.89 -0.95
C MET A 109 -10.17 18.19 -1.73
N THR A 110 -10.57 19.29 -1.11
CA THR A 110 -10.14 20.63 -1.56
C THR A 110 -8.63 20.79 -1.36
N TYR A 111 -8.01 21.75 -2.06
CA TYR A 111 -6.60 22.10 -1.83
C TYR A 111 -6.28 22.32 -0.34
N LYS A 112 -7.14 23.06 0.37
CA LYS A 112 -6.97 23.32 1.81
C LYS A 112 -7.00 22.04 2.66
N GLN A 113 -7.85 21.07 2.31
CA GLN A 113 -7.91 19.78 3.00
C GLN A 113 -6.66 18.95 2.72
N ALA A 114 -6.18 18.92 1.47
CA ALA A 114 -4.96 18.21 1.12
C ALA A 114 -3.71 18.82 1.80
N VAL A 115 -3.61 20.15 1.89
CA VAL A 115 -2.55 20.80 2.68
C VAL A 115 -2.62 20.42 4.16
N LYS A 116 -3.82 20.40 4.75
CA LYS A 116 -4.00 19.99 6.15
C LYS A 116 -3.59 18.53 6.36
N HIS A 117 -3.93 17.65 5.41
CA HIS A 117 -3.53 16.23 5.41
C HIS A 117 -2.00 16.08 5.39
N CYS A 118 -1.32 16.77 4.47
CA CYS A 118 0.14 16.75 4.39
C CYS A 118 0.80 17.23 5.68
N LYS A 119 0.33 18.34 6.26
CA LYS A 119 0.88 18.90 7.50
C LYS A 119 0.69 17.96 8.70
N TYR A 120 -0.51 17.37 8.82
CA TYR A 120 -0.79 16.39 9.87
C TYR A 120 0.18 15.21 9.82
N TRP A 121 0.37 14.61 8.64
CA TRP A 121 1.27 13.46 8.50
C TRP A 121 2.74 13.83 8.59
N ALA A 122 3.15 15.03 8.18
CA ALA A 122 4.50 15.53 8.46
C ALA A 122 4.78 15.63 9.96
N ASP A 123 3.79 16.05 10.76
CA ASP A 123 3.94 16.06 12.22
C ASP A 123 4.04 14.65 12.80
N GLN A 124 3.32 13.66 12.25
CA GLN A 124 3.47 12.25 12.66
C GLN A 124 4.87 11.71 12.29
N ILE A 125 5.34 11.95 11.07
CA ILE A 125 6.69 11.56 10.62
C ILE A 125 7.77 12.12 11.57
N ARG A 126 7.62 13.37 11.98
CA ARG A 126 8.55 14.02 12.92
C ARG A 126 8.46 13.45 14.33
N ALA A 127 7.27 13.07 14.78
CA ALA A 127 7.06 12.47 16.09
C ALA A 127 7.69 11.08 16.19
N ASP A 128 7.55 10.27 15.13
CA ASP A 128 8.16 8.94 15.04
C ASP A 128 9.68 9.02 14.84
N GLY A 129 10.12 9.98 14.02
CA GLY A 129 11.53 10.23 13.72
C GLY A 129 12.06 9.37 12.57
N LEU A 130 12.89 9.97 11.71
CA LEU A 130 13.40 9.29 10.52
C LEU A 130 14.30 8.10 10.82
N ASP A 131 14.96 8.07 11.98
CA ASP A 131 15.78 6.92 12.38
C ASP A 131 14.90 5.66 12.56
N LEU A 132 13.70 5.82 13.14
CA LEU A 132 12.73 4.74 13.24
C LEU A 132 12.21 4.37 11.85
N LEU A 133 11.73 5.34 11.07
CA LEU A 133 11.08 5.07 9.77
C LEU A 133 12.04 4.49 8.71
N THR A 134 13.34 4.68 8.86
CA THR A 134 14.33 4.09 7.93
C THR A 134 14.80 2.69 8.35
N THR A 135 14.38 2.20 9.52
CA THR A 135 14.80 0.90 10.08
C THR A 135 13.64 -0.02 10.42
N ASP A 136 12.48 0.53 10.76
CA ASP A 136 11.23 -0.19 11.00
C ASP A 136 10.29 0.00 9.80
N TYR A 137 10.29 -1.02 8.96
CA TYR A 137 9.50 -1.06 7.75
C TYR A 137 7.98 -1.03 8.00
N GLY A 138 7.52 -1.59 9.13
CA GLY A 138 6.10 -1.57 9.50
C GLY A 138 5.63 -0.17 9.89
N ALA A 139 6.41 0.53 10.71
CA ALA A 139 6.16 1.93 11.05
C ALA A 139 6.20 2.83 9.81
N ALA A 140 7.19 2.61 8.94
CA ALA A 140 7.39 3.38 7.72
C ALA A 140 6.22 3.28 6.75
N ILE A 141 5.78 2.05 6.43
CA ILE A 141 4.59 1.83 5.60
C ILE A 141 3.36 2.48 6.24
N GLY A 142 3.17 2.30 7.54
CA GLY A 142 2.00 2.82 8.24
C GLY A 142 1.83 4.33 8.04
N VAL A 143 2.94 5.08 8.06
CA VAL A 143 2.94 6.53 7.91
C VAL A 143 2.97 6.97 6.44
N SER A 144 3.78 6.33 5.58
CA SER A 144 3.90 6.69 4.16
C SER A 144 2.59 6.44 3.42
N ASP A 145 1.95 5.29 3.63
CA ASP A 145 0.69 4.92 2.97
C ASP A 145 -0.41 5.94 3.28
N GLN A 146 -0.50 6.35 4.54
CA GLN A 146 -1.57 7.25 4.99
C GLN A 146 -1.37 8.67 4.45
N LEU A 147 -0.12 9.08 4.23
CA LEU A 147 0.17 10.35 3.57
C LEU A 147 -0.10 10.26 2.06
N VAL A 148 0.43 9.24 1.38
CA VAL A 148 0.38 9.07 -0.09
C VAL A 148 -1.02 8.84 -0.59
N TYR A 149 -1.71 7.86 -0.02
CA TYR A 149 -2.92 7.32 -0.63
C TYR A 149 -3.99 8.38 -0.89
N PRO A 150 -4.34 9.23 0.10
CA PRO A 150 -5.36 10.24 -0.13
C PRO A 150 -4.93 11.27 -1.17
N LEU A 151 -3.62 11.53 -1.34
CA LEU A 151 -3.11 12.45 -2.37
C LEU A 151 -3.16 11.83 -3.77
N ASP A 152 -2.85 10.55 -3.92
CA ASP A 152 -2.92 9.83 -5.20
C ASP A 152 -4.33 9.76 -5.77
N MET A 153 -5.34 9.71 -4.90
CA MET A 153 -6.75 9.65 -5.30
C MET A 153 -7.32 11.02 -5.75
N GLN A 154 -6.54 12.11 -5.67
CA GLN A 154 -7.01 13.45 -6.03
C GLN A 154 -6.83 13.72 -7.53
N GLU A 155 -7.94 13.77 -8.26
CA GLU A 155 -7.91 13.95 -9.72
C GLU A 155 -7.42 15.33 -10.15
N TRP A 156 -7.53 16.31 -9.26
CA TRP A 156 -7.15 17.70 -9.51
C TRP A 156 -5.64 17.97 -9.30
N ILE A 157 -4.92 17.09 -8.60
CA ILE A 157 -3.49 17.24 -8.34
C ILE A 157 -2.71 16.96 -9.63
N SER A 158 -2.14 18.02 -10.21
CA SER A 158 -1.36 17.93 -11.44
C SER A 158 -0.23 18.96 -11.44
N ALA A 159 0.93 18.59 -12.00
CA ALA A 159 2.10 19.46 -12.07
C ALA A 159 1.82 20.84 -12.70
N PRO A 160 1.02 20.97 -13.79
CA PRO A 160 0.79 22.27 -14.41
C PRO A 160 -0.07 23.23 -13.59
N ARG A 161 -0.91 22.74 -12.68
CA ARG A 161 -1.86 23.56 -11.92
C ARG A 161 -1.50 23.70 -10.45
N TYR A 162 -0.92 22.67 -9.86
CA TYR A 162 -0.57 22.61 -8.44
C TYR A 162 0.82 21.97 -8.26
N PRO A 163 1.89 22.63 -8.71
CA PRO A 163 3.23 22.05 -8.74
C PRO A 163 3.74 21.61 -7.36
N ASP A 164 3.47 22.39 -6.32
CA ASP A 164 4.00 22.09 -4.96
C ASP A 164 3.36 20.82 -4.38
N ILE A 165 2.03 20.72 -4.43
CA ILE A 165 1.34 19.53 -3.92
C ILE A 165 1.57 18.29 -4.80
N TYR A 166 1.78 18.50 -6.11
CA TYR A 166 2.17 17.43 -7.01
C TYR A 166 3.58 16.90 -6.66
N ALA A 167 4.53 17.77 -6.35
CA ALA A 167 5.86 17.38 -5.91
C ALA A 167 5.82 16.60 -4.59
N ILE A 168 4.97 17.03 -3.65
CA ILE A 168 4.75 16.30 -2.38
C ILE A 168 4.17 14.92 -2.66
N ARG A 169 3.10 14.81 -3.46
CA ARG A 169 2.52 13.54 -3.88
C ARG A 169 3.58 12.62 -4.50
N TYR A 170 4.44 13.16 -5.37
CA TYR A 170 5.52 12.41 -5.99
C TYR A 170 6.52 11.86 -4.95
N TYR A 171 7.08 12.72 -4.09
CA TYR A 171 8.05 12.30 -3.08
C TYR A 171 7.45 11.41 -2.01
N ALA A 172 6.17 11.58 -1.72
CA ALA A 172 5.40 10.68 -0.88
C ALA A 172 5.42 9.26 -1.48
N GLY A 173 5.16 9.12 -2.78
CA GLY A 173 5.26 7.83 -3.46
C GLY A 173 6.69 7.27 -3.51
N VAL A 174 7.72 8.13 -3.52
CA VAL A 174 9.13 7.70 -3.46
C VAL A 174 9.45 7.08 -2.09
N VAL A 175 9.09 7.75 -0.99
CA VAL A 175 9.33 7.19 0.36
C VAL A 175 8.49 5.95 0.64
N ASP A 176 7.30 5.86 0.04
CA ASP A 176 6.46 4.66 0.12
C ASP A 176 7.04 3.47 -0.65
N HIS A 177 7.88 3.73 -1.65
CA HIS A 177 8.56 2.69 -2.41
C HIS A 177 9.86 2.24 -1.76
N ASP A 178 10.65 3.18 -1.24
CA ASP A 178 11.90 2.92 -0.52
C ASP A 178 11.94 3.72 0.78
N HIS A 179 11.43 3.08 1.84
CA HIS A 179 11.40 3.66 3.18
C HIS A 179 12.78 3.86 3.79
N THR A 180 13.81 3.17 3.29
CA THR A 180 15.17 3.24 3.85
C THR A 180 15.92 4.48 3.38
N ASP A 181 15.46 5.13 2.31
CA ASP A 181 16.07 6.35 1.80
C ASP A 181 15.69 7.58 2.63
N ARG A 182 16.53 7.86 3.63
CA ARG A 182 16.42 9.05 4.48
C ARG A 182 16.35 10.35 3.66
N ALA A 183 17.08 10.46 2.56
CA ALA A 183 17.12 11.70 1.78
C ALA A 183 15.75 12.00 1.14
N SER A 184 15.02 10.96 0.71
CA SER A 184 13.66 11.09 0.20
C SER A 184 12.68 11.54 1.29
N TRP A 185 12.81 11.04 2.52
CA TRP A 185 12.02 11.51 3.66
C TRP A 185 12.28 12.98 4.00
N GLU A 186 13.54 13.38 4.07
CA GLU A 186 13.94 14.76 4.33
C GLU A 186 13.40 15.68 3.23
N LYS A 187 13.46 15.23 1.97
CA LYS A 187 12.94 15.99 0.84
C LYS A 187 11.42 16.13 0.88
N LEU A 188 10.70 15.08 1.24
CA LEU A 188 9.25 15.12 1.44
C LEU A 188 8.88 16.16 2.49
N LEU A 189 9.52 16.14 3.66
CA LEU A 189 9.27 17.11 4.74
C LEU A 189 9.58 18.55 4.31
N GLU A 190 10.70 18.78 3.62
CA GLU A 190 11.08 20.09 3.08
C GLU A 190 10.02 20.66 2.12
N LEU A 191 9.40 19.81 1.30
CA LEU A 191 8.35 20.22 0.38
C LEU A 191 7.05 20.55 1.13
N ILE A 192 6.69 19.76 2.14
CA ILE A 192 5.49 20.01 2.96
C ILE A 192 5.61 21.32 3.74
N ASP A 193 6.82 21.66 4.22
CA ASP A 193 7.08 22.91 4.94
C ASP A 193 6.90 24.18 4.10
N LYS A 194 6.88 24.05 2.77
CA LYS A 194 6.65 25.16 1.83
C LYS A 194 5.17 25.41 1.53
N LEU A 195 4.26 24.53 1.95
CA LEU A 195 2.80 24.70 1.80
C LEU A 195 2.21 25.68 2.81
#